data_AF-W5SXA1-F1
#
_entry.id   AF-W5SXA1-F1
#
_cell.length_a   1.000
_cell.length_b   1.000
_cell.length_c   1.000
_cell.angle_alpha   90.00
_cell.angle_beta   90.00
_cell.angle_gamma   90.00
#
_symmetry.space_group_name_H-M   'P 1'
#
loop_
_entity.id
_entity.type
_entity.pdbx_description
1 polymer ?
#
loop_
_entity_poly.entity_id
_entity_poly.type
_entity_poly.pdbx_seq_one_letter_code
_entity_poly.pdbx_strand_id
1 'polypeptide(L)'
;MILNIKAIHTCLLDYLKSFKEVIKKLGISLDIIHTYNHPYISKHTTKSENICAVKFENIDNLLIPNSRCGEFYSNVNEFSLHFQIFILSQVIDSKDRDSYYTMLQIYSLLTDFIHENTCKLTLEQEDDDKYSIRVNLYIYPTTNMQNNGLIKIDSNYSNAAYCCSQNFKANAQIIEKLKENKNATRHH
;
A
#
# COMPACT_ATOMS: atom_id res chain seq x y z
N MET A 1 21.39 0.60 11.00
CA MET A 1 20.60 -0.11 9.98
C MET A 1 19.89 0.93 9.11
N ILE A 2 19.92 0.79 7.78
CA ILE A 2 19.17 1.68 6.87
C ILE A 2 17.89 0.94 6.48
N LEU A 3 16.71 1.44 6.86
CA LEU A 3 15.46 0.91 6.31
C LEU A 3 15.46 1.15 4.80
N ASN A 4 15.43 0.05 4.05
CA ASN A 4 15.40 0.13 2.59
C ASN A 4 14.00 0.56 2.13
N ILE A 5 13.91 1.69 1.43
CA ILE A 5 12.69 2.19 0.78
C ILE A 5 11.97 1.09 0.00
N LYS A 6 12.73 0.23 -0.68
CA LYS A 6 12.19 -0.90 -1.44
C LYS A 6 11.41 -1.88 -0.57
N ALA A 7 11.85 -2.13 0.67
CA ALA A 7 11.16 -3.03 1.59
C ALA A 7 9.83 -2.43 2.06
N ILE A 8 9.81 -1.12 2.32
CA ILE A 8 8.61 -0.37 2.71
C ILE A 8 7.59 -0.36 1.56
N HIS A 9 8.04 -0.05 0.34
CA HIS A 9 7.17 -0.08 -0.85
C HIS A 9 6.60 -1.48 -1.09
N THR A 10 7.45 -2.52 -0.99
CA THR A 10 7.02 -3.92 -1.14
C THR A 10 5.96 -4.29 -0.10
N CYS A 11 6.15 -3.89 1.17
CA CYS A 11 5.17 -4.13 2.22
C CYS A 11 3.81 -3.51 1.91
N LEU A 12 3.77 -2.23 1.49
CA LEU A 12 2.51 -1.59 1.15
C LEU A 12 1.84 -2.29 -0.04
N LEU A 13 2.61 -2.69 -1.05
CA LEU A 13 2.09 -3.44 -2.19
C LEU A 13 1.54 -4.80 -1.77
N ASP A 14 2.19 -5.51 -0.85
CA ASP A 14 1.71 -6.81 -0.35
C ASP A 14 0.45 -6.67 0.51
N TYR A 15 0.38 -5.60 1.31
CA TYR A 15 -0.85 -5.23 2.01
C TYR A 15 -2.00 -4.98 1.04
N LEU A 16 -1.77 -4.22 -0.05
CA LEU A 16 -2.80 -4.03 -1.08
C LEU A 16 -3.12 -5.33 -1.84
N LYS A 17 -2.15 -6.23 -2.06
CA LYS A 17 -2.45 -7.56 -2.63
C LYS A 17 -3.41 -8.36 -1.76
N SER A 18 -3.34 -8.23 -0.44
CA SER A 18 -4.34 -8.86 0.44
C SER A 18 -5.75 -8.30 0.24
N PHE A 19 -5.88 -6.99 -0.03
CA PHE A 19 -7.14 -6.37 -0.44
C PHE A 19 -7.67 -6.98 -1.76
N LYS A 20 -6.81 -7.17 -2.77
CA LYS A 20 -7.17 -7.84 -4.02
C LYS A 20 -7.78 -9.22 -3.78
N GLU A 21 -7.23 -10.01 -2.85
CA GLU A 21 -7.78 -11.33 -2.52
C GLU A 21 -9.14 -11.24 -1.79
N VAL A 22 -9.39 -10.18 -1.01
CA VAL A 22 -10.68 -9.95 -0.36
C VAL A 22 -11.77 -9.66 -1.39
N ILE A 23 -11.55 -8.68 -2.27
CA ILE A 23 -12.59 -8.29 -3.26
C ILE A 23 -12.81 -9.34 -4.34
N LYS A 24 -11.81 -10.19 -4.62
CA LYS A 24 -11.97 -11.34 -5.51
C LYS A 24 -13.04 -12.30 -5.01
N LYS A 25 -13.20 -12.44 -3.68
CA LYS A 25 -14.29 -13.24 -3.07
C LYS A 25 -15.68 -12.61 -3.29
N LEU A 26 -15.73 -11.31 -3.58
CA LEU A 26 -16.94 -10.59 -3.93
C LEU A 26 -17.23 -10.59 -5.44
N GLY A 27 -16.43 -11.34 -6.23
CA GLY A 27 -16.60 -11.45 -7.68
C GLY A 27 -15.98 -10.32 -8.49
N ILE A 28 -15.27 -9.38 -7.86
CA ILE A 28 -14.61 -8.27 -8.55
C ILE A 28 -13.15 -8.65 -8.82
N SER A 29 -12.77 -8.71 -10.10
CA SER A 29 -11.38 -8.92 -10.49
C SER A 29 -10.63 -7.60 -10.46
N LEU A 30 -9.49 -7.55 -9.76
CA LEU A 30 -8.64 -6.36 -9.66
C LEU A 30 -7.18 -6.73 -9.91
N ASP A 31 -6.47 -5.90 -10.66
CA ASP A 31 -5.02 -5.96 -10.73
C ASP A 31 -4.38 -4.82 -9.91
N ILE A 32 -3.23 -5.10 -9.29
CA ILE A 32 -2.50 -4.08 -8.52
C ILE A 32 -1.18 -3.83 -9.22
N ILE A 33 -0.97 -2.58 -9.60
CA ILE A 33 0.24 -2.15 -10.30
C ILE A 33 0.93 -1.05 -9.52
N HIS A 34 2.24 -1.05 -9.58
CA HIS A 34 3.06 0.07 -9.13
C HIS A 34 3.43 0.92 -10.35
N THR A 35 3.23 2.23 -10.27
CA THR A 35 3.55 3.17 -11.35
C THR A 35 4.36 4.34 -10.83
N TYR A 36 5.35 4.77 -11.61
CA TYR A 36 6.08 6.01 -11.37
C TYR A 36 5.43 7.21 -12.07
N ASN A 37 4.77 6.94 -13.21
CA ASN A 37 4.08 7.95 -14.00
C ASN A 37 2.60 8.00 -13.64
N HIS A 38 1.94 9.08 -14.04
CA HIS A 38 0.48 9.12 -13.99
C HIS A 38 -0.08 7.92 -14.78
N PRO A 39 -1.06 7.15 -14.26
CA PRO A 39 -1.57 5.96 -14.93
C PRO A 39 -2.19 6.23 -16.32
N TYR A 40 -2.31 7.47 -16.77
CA TYR A 40 -2.90 7.80 -18.07
C TYR A 40 -1.84 7.92 -19.17
N ILE A 41 -0.56 7.93 -18.79
CA ILE A 41 0.58 8.14 -19.70
C ILE A 41 1.24 6.79 -20.05
N SER A 42 0.97 5.74 -19.29
CA SER A 42 1.61 4.44 -19.42
C SER A 42 0.73 3.44 -20.17
N LYS A 43 1.37 2.59 -20.99
CA LYS A 43 0.74 1.41 -21.54
C LYS A 43 0.64 0.34 -20.47
N HIS A 44 -0.56 -0.20 -20.25
CA HIS A 44 -0.83 -1.20 -19.23
C HIS A 44 -1.17 -2.54 -19.87
N THR A 45 -0.31 -3.54 -19.71
CA THR A 45 -0.68 -4.94 -19.95
C THR A 45 -1.19 -5.51 -18.63
N THR A 46 -2.50 -5.63 -18.48
CA THR A 46 -3.14 -6.04 -17.22
C THR A 46 -3.84 -7.38 -17.35
N LYS A 47 -4.03 -8.04 -16.22
CA LYS A 47 -4.77 -9.32 -16.15
C LYS A 47 -6.25 -9.15 -15.83
N SER A 48 -6.69 -7.91 -15.63
CA SER A 48 -8.06 -7.58 -15.22
C SER A 48 -8.51 -6.26 -15.83
N GLU A 49 -9.83 -6.14 -16.03
CA GLU A 49 -10.49 -4.90 -16.43
C GLU A 49 -10.37 -3.79 -15.37
N ASN A 50 -10.25 -4.15 -14.09
CA ASN A 50 -10.08 -3.18 -13.02
C ASN A 50 -8.64 -3.13 -12.53
N ILE A 51 -8.14 -1.93 -12.27
CA ILE A 51 -6.75 -1.67 -11.90
C ILE A 51 -6.73 -0.77 -10.67
N CYS A 52 -5.92 -1.14 -9.68
CA CYS A 52 -5.50 -0.29 -8.58
C CYS A 52 -4.02 0.05 -8.81
N ALA A 53 -3.76 1.27 -9.25
CA ALA A 53 -2.42 1.76 -9.50
C ALA A 53 -1.92 2.57 -8.30
N VAL A 54 -0.75 2.20 -7.79
CA VAL A 54 -0.11 2.86 -6.65
C VAL A 54 1.07 3.66 -7.16
N LYS A 55 1.08 4.96 -6.86
CA LYS A 55 2.20 5.87 -7.13
C LYS A 55 2.79 6.36 -5.82
N PHE A 56 4.05 6.00 -5.54
CA PHE A 56 4.76 6.56 -4.40
C PHE A 56 5.27 7.95 -4.76
N GLU A 57 5.02 8.93 -3.90
CA GLU A 57 5.36 10.34 -4.15
C GLU A 57 6.63 10.74 -3.41
N ASN A 58 6.63 10.61 -2.08
CA ASN A 58 7.74 11.06 -1.25
C ASN A 58 7.81 10.30 0.08
N ILE A 59 8.97 10.37 0.74
CA ILE A 59 9.15 9.91 2.10
C ILE A 59 9.70 11.06 2.94
N ASP A 60 9.02 11.38 4.03
CA ASP A 60 9.50 12.32 5.03
C ASP A 60 10.30 11.56 6.10
N ASN A 61 11.40 12.15 6.56
CA ASN A 61 12.21 11.68 7.70
C ASN A 61 12.84 10.28 7.52
N LEU A 62 13.16 9.87 6.28
CA LEU A 62 13.80 8.57 6.02
C LEU A 62 15.19 8.42 6.68
N LEU A 63 15.92 9.53 6.86
CA LEU A 63 17.20 9.54 7.54
C LEU A 63 16.97 9.58 9.05
N ILE A 64 17.09 8.42 9.70
CA ILE A 64 17.22 8.36 11.16
C ILE A 64 18.69 8.03 11.45
N PRO A 65 19.57 9.04 11.57
CA PRO A 65 20.94 8.79 11.98
C PRO A 65 20.90 8.35 13.44
N ASN A 66 21.35 7.13 13.72
CA ASN A 66 21.53 6.60 15.08
C ASN A 66 20.26 6.39 15.92
N SER A 67 19.18 5.85 15.34
CA SER A 67 18.12 5.24 16.16
C SER A 67 18.69 4.05 16.94
N ARG A 68 19.10 4.30 18.18
CA ARG A 68 19.04 3.28 19.24
C ARG A 68 17.69 3.51 19.91
N CYS A 69 16.67 2.75 19.53
CA CYS A 69 15.39 2.80 20.21
C CYS A 69 15.55 2.14 21.59
N GLY A 70 16.07 2.90 22.55
CA GLY A 70 15.94 2.52 23.96
C GLY A 70 14.46 2.43 24.33
N GLU A 71 14.14 1.59 25.32
CA GLU A 71 12.81 1.30 25.90
C GLU A 71 11.88 2.50 26.19
N PHE A 72 12.33 3.74 25.99
CA PHE A 72 11.70 4.97 26.43
C PHE A 72 10.87 5.73 25.39
N TYR A 73 10.97 5.42 24.09
CA TYR A 73 10.24 6.17 23.06
C TYR A 73 8.92 5.49 22.67
N SER A 74 7.87 5.76 23.45
CA SER A 74 6.52 5.25 23.22
C SER A 74 5.75 5.97 22.09
N ASN A 75 6.31 7.01 21.47
CA ASN A 75 5.64 7.78 20.41
C ASN A 75 6.65 8.49 19.49
N VAL A 76 7.18 7.81 18.47
CA VAL A 76 7.89 8.53 17.41
C VAL A 76 7.42 8.02 16.05
N ASN A 77 6.72 8.89 15.32
CA ASN A 77 6.48 8.74 13.88
C ASN A 77 7.83 8.87 13.17
N GLU A 78 8.53 7.77 13.05
CA GLU A 78 9.94 7.73 12.65
C GLU A 78 10.15 8.16 11.19
N PHE A 79 9.22 7.79 10.31
CA PHE A 79 9.14 8.34 8.95
C PHE A 79 7.69 8.30 8.44
N SER A 80 7.42 9.00 7.35
CA SER A 80 6.10 8.99 6.70
C SER A 80 6.24 8.77 5.20
N LEU A 81 5.45 7.87 4.65
CA LEU A 81 5.37 7.60 3.22
C LEU A 81 4.12 8.25 2.63
N HIS A 82 4.30 9.05 1.59
CA HIS A 82 3.22 9.65 0.81
C HIS A 82 3.05 8.90 -0.49
N PHE A 83 1.81 8.55 -0.80
CA PHE A 83 1.47 7.84 -2.02
C PHE A 83 0.06 8.20 -2.48
N GLN A 84 -0.19 8.00 -3.76
CA GLN A 84 -1.50 8.16 -4.37
C GLN A 84 -1.98 6.81 -4.90
N ILE A 85 -3.24 6.49 -4.62
CA ILE A 85 -3.91 5.34 -5.23
C ILE A 85 -4.86 5.85 -6.31
N PHE A 86 -4.79 5.22 -7.47
CA PHE A 86 -5.74 5.40 -8.57
C PHE A 86 -6.51 4.10 -8.74
N ILE A 87 -7.83 4.20 -8.82
CA ILE A 87 -8.70 3.09 -9.17
C ILE A 87 -9.21 3.35 -10.56
N LEU A 88 -8.99 2.40 -11.46
CA LEU A 88 -9.44 2.44 -12.83
C LEU A 88 -10.37 1.25 -13.09
N SER A 89 -11.52 1.51 -13.69
CA SER A 89 -12.40 0.48 -14.23
C SER A 89 -12.59 0.70 -15.72
N GLN A 90 -12.14 -0.27 -16.51
CA GLN A 90 -12.08 -0.15 -17.97
C GLN A 90 -13.47 -0.31 -18.59
N VAL A 91 -13.76 0.51 -19.60
CA VAL A 91 -15.05 0.47 -20.30
C VAL A 91 -14.98 -0.58 -21.40
N ILE A 92 -15.66 -1.71 -21.22
CA ILE A 92 -15.69 -2.84 -22.16
C ILE A 92 -17.07 -2.91 -22.83
N ASP A 93 -17.09 -3.02 -24.17
CA ASP A 93 -18.27 -3.31 -24.98
C ASP A 93 -19.53 -2.49 -24.61
N SER A 94 -19.40 -1.15 -24.51
CA SER A 94 -20.48 -0.20 -24.19
C SER A 94 -21.07 -0.23 -22.77
N LYS A 95 -20.48 -0.98 -21.83
CA LYS A 95 -20.88 -1.04 -20.41
C LYS A 95 -20.33 0.12 -19.56
N ASP A 96 -20.47 1.34 -20.08
CA ASP A 96 -19.92 2.56 -19.49
C ASP A 96 -20.40 2.76 -18.03
N ARG A 97 -21.72 2.67 -17.82
CA ARG A 97 -22.33 2.86 -16.51
C ARG A 97 -21.89 1.82 -15.48
N ASP A 98 -21.67 0.57 -15.90
CA ASP A 98 -21.24 -0.51 -15.01
C ASP A 98 -19.80 -0.31 -14.55
N SER A 99 -18.90 0.13 -15.45
CA SER A 99 -17.52 0.44 -15.11
C SER A 99 -17.43 1.62 -14.11
N TYR A 100 -18.27 2.65 -14.28
CA TYR A 100 -18.32 3.77 -13.32
C TYR A 100 -18.72 3.31 -11.91
N TYR A 101 -19.80 2.52 -11.79
CA TYR A 101 -20.24 2.01 -10.49
C TYR A 101 -19.23 1.02 -9.89
N THR A 102 -18.62 0.18 -10.71
CA THR A 102 -17.57 -0.76 -10.27
C THR A 102 -16.37 -0.02 -9.69
N MET A 103 -15.93 1.07 -10.33
CA MET A 103 -14.87 1.93 -9.80
C MET A 103 -15.24 2.51 -8.42
N LEU A 104 -16.46 3.05 -8.26
CA LEU A 104 -16.92 3.57 -6.96
C LEU A 104 -17.02 2.48 -5.90
N GLN A 105 -17.46 1.28 -6.28
CA GLN A 105 -17.55 0.13 -5.38
C GLN A 105 -16.17 -0.30 -4.89
N ILE A 106 -15.19 -0.42 -5.80
CA ILE A 106 -13.80 -0.74 -5.43
C ILE A 106 -13.23 0.33 -4.49
N TYR A 107 -13.51 1.62 -4.75
CA TYR A 107 -13.09 2.71 -3.88
C TYR A 107 -13.67 2.60 -2.46
N SER A 108 -14.97 2.33 -2.34
CA SER A 108 -15.61 2.13 -1.04
C SER A 108 -14.97 0.97 -0.30
N LEU A 109 -14.83 -0.19 -0.96
CA LEU A 109 -14.22 -1.39 -0.38
C LEU A 109 -12.77 -1.16 0.04
N LEU A 110 -12.00 -0.40 -0.74
CA LEU A 110 -10.62 -0.05 -0.39
C LEU A 110 -10.58 0.81 0.87
N THR A 111 -11.49 1.77 0.98
CA THR A 111 -11.56 2.68 2.13
C THR A 111 -11.91 1.91 3.40
N ASP A 112 -12.92 1.04 3.33
CA ASP A 112 -13.31 0.15 4.43
C ASP A 112 -12.15 -0.78 4.82
N PHE A 113 -11.49 -1.38 3.83
CA PHE A 113 -10.33 -2.24 4.05
C PHE A 113 -9.20 -1.50 4.78
N ILE A 114 -8.87 -0.27 4.35
CA ILE A 114 -7.81 0.54 4.98
C ILE A 114 -8.19 0.92 6.41
N HIS A 115 -9.45 1.26 6.67
CA HIS A 115 -9.94 1.62 7.98
C HIS A 115 -9.91 0.43 8.96
N GLU A 116 -10.31 -0.76 8.50
CA GLU A 116 -10.42 -1.96 9.33
C GLU A 116 -9.09 -2.70 9.54
N ASN A 117 -8.13 -2.51 8.63
CA ASN A 117 -6.89 -3.29 8.60
C ASN A 117 -5.65 -2.40 8.74
N THR A 118 -4.80 -2.71 9.72
CA THR A 118 -3.47 -2.07 9.83
C THR A 118 -2.46 -2.77 8.93
N CYS A 119 -1.71 -2.00 8.14
CA CYS A 119 -0.57 -2.51 7.40
C CYS A 119 0.59 -2.79 8.39
N LYS A 120 1.03 -4.04 8.49
CA LYS A 120 2.07 -4.47 9.44
C LYS A 120 3.18 -5.19 8.69
N LEU A 121 4.42 -4.82 8.98
CA LEU A 121 5.63 -5.43 8.46
C LEU A 121 6.48 -5.92 9.62
N THR A 122 6.94 -7.16 9.58
CA THR A 122 8.04 -7.61 10.42
C THR A 122 9.26 -7.75 9.54
N LEU A 123 10.33 -7.02 9.87
CA LEU A 123 11.64 -7.13 9.26
C LEU A 123 12.51 -7.96 10.22
N GLU A 124 12.80 -9.18 9.83
CA GLU A 124 13.83 -9.97 10.51
C GLU A 124 15.19 -9.49 10.00
N GLN A 125 16.07 -9.10 10.93
CA GLN A 125 17.45 -8.76 10.57
C GLN A 125 18.23 -10.06 10.32
N GLU A 126 18.90 -10.14 9.17
CA GLU A 126 19.84 -11.22 8.83
C GLU A 126 21.15 -11.11 9.64
N ASP A 127 21.57 -9.90 10.03
CA ASP A 127 22.87 -9.63 10.67
C ASP A 127 22.83 -9.39 12.19
N ASP A 128 21.64 -9.30 12.81
CA ASP A 128 21.50 -9.13 14.26
C ASP A 128 20.64 -10.26 14.84
N ASP A 129 21.31 -11.25 15.43
CA ASP A 129 20.69 -12.43 16.06
C ASP A 129 19.89 -12.07 17.32
N LYS A 130 20.01 -10.84 17.83
CA LYS A 130 19.49 -10.45 19.14
C LYS A 130 18.19 -9.66 19.08
N TYR A 131 17.93 -8.97 17.98
CA TYR A 131 16.73 -8.13 17.83
C TYR A 131 15.97 -8.39 16.53
N SER A 132 14.66 -8.22 16.58
CA SER A 132 13.74 -8.19 15.43
C SER A 132 13.09 -6.81 15.36
N ILE A 133 12.85 -6.32 14.15
CA ILE A 133 12.21 -5.02 13.95
C ILE A 133 10.83 -5.25 13.39
N ARG A 134 9.85 -4.58 13.99
CA ARG A 134 8.49 -4.54 13.49
C ARG A 134 8.14 -3.12 13.12
N VAL A 135 7.70 -2.92 11.89
CA VAL A 135 7.19 -1.65 11.38
C VAL A 135 5.68 -1.75 11.23
N ASN A 136 4.93 -0.95 11.97
CA ASN A 136 3.50 -0.77 11.72
C ASN A 136 3.31 0.48 10.86
N LEU A 137 2.55 0.36 9.78
CA LEU A 137 2.17 1.47 8.89
C LEU A 137 0.71 1.83 9.15
N TYR A 138 0.49 3.03 9.68
CA TYR A 138 -0.83 3.61 9.88
C TYR A 138 -1.16 4.48 8.67
N ILE A 139 -2.08 3.99 7.83
CA ILE A 139 -2.48 4.62 6.58
C ILE A 139 -3.71 5.47 6.82
N TYR A 140 -3.69 6.72 6.34
CA TYR A 140 -4.85 7.60 6.35
C TYR A 140 -4.87 8.47 5.09
N PRO A 141 -6.06 8.85 4.60
CA PRO A 141 -6.17 9.75 3.47
C PRO A 141 -5.72 11.16 3.87
N THR A 142 -5.03 11.85 2.96
CA THR A 142 -4.62 13.26 3.11
C THR A 142 -5.43 14.21 2.25
N THR A 143 -6.27 13.67 1.36
CA THR A 143 -7.15 14.40 0.46
C THR A 143 -8.51 13.72 0.38
N ASN A 144 -9.52 14.43 -0.12
CA ASN A 144 -10.77 13.81 -0.53
C ASN A 144 -10.59 13.04 -1.84
N MET A 145 -11.45 12.06 -2.09
CA MET A 145 -11.54 11.37 -3.38
C MET A 145 -11.67 12.39 -4.52
N GLN A 146 -10.76 12.31 -5.47
CA GLN A 146 -10.83 13.02 -6.74
C GLN A 146 -11.51 12.10 -7.76
N ASN A 147 -12.68 12.48 -8.23
CA ASN A 147 -13.32 11.79 -9.35
C ASN A 147 -12.74 12.36 -10.65
N ASN A 148 -11.87 11.59 -11.31
CA ASN A 148 -11.23 11.98 -12.56
C ASN A 148 -12.13 11.74 -13.78
N GLY A 149 -13.27 11.06 -13.61
CA GLY A 149 -14.23 10.78 -14.66
C GLY A 149 -13.71 9.78 -15.68
N LEU A 150 -14.22 9.87 -16.91
CA LEU A 150 -13.80 9.04 -18.02
C LEU A 150 -12.47 9.57 -18.57
N ILE A 151 -11.47 8.70 -18.60
CA ILE A 151 -10.11 9.00 -19.04
C ILE A 151 -9.70 8.10 -20.19
N LYS A 152 -8.75 8.56 -21.01
CA LYS A 152 -8.10 7.74 -22.01
C LYS A 152 -6.94 6.97 -21.37
N ILE A 153 -6.83 5.69 -21.71
CA ILE A 153 -5.75 4.81 -21.30
C ILE A 153 -5.26 4.01 -22.50
N ASP A 154 -4.07 3.42 -22.41
CA ASP A 154 -3.58 2.44 -23.38
C ASP A 154 -3.48 1.09 -22.66
N SER A 155 -4.44 0.19 -22.92
CA SER A 155 -4.46 -1.14 -22.32
C SER A 155 -4.87 -2.23 -23.32
N ASN A 156 -4.70 -3.48 -22.89
CA ASN A 156 -5.16 -4.66 -23.62
C ASN A 156 -6.68 -4.93 -23.58
N TYR A 157 -7.46 -4.24 -22.74
CA TYR A 157 -8.92 -4.41 -22.66
C TYR A 157 -9.70 -3.25 -23.29
N SER A 158 -9.25 -2.01 -23.08
CA SER A 158 -9.95 -0.81 -23.56
C SER A 158 -9.02 0.38 -23.65
N ASN A 159 -9.39 1.36 -24.48
CA ASN A 159 -8.71 2.65 -24.55
C ASN A 159 -9.35 3.70 -23.62
N ALA A 160 -10.36 3.32 -22.84
CA ALA A 160 -11.06 4.20 -21.92
C ALA A 160 -11.34 3.51 -20.58
N ALA A 161 -11.28 4.28 -19.51
CA ALA A 161 -11.62 3.82 -18.15
C ALA A 161 -12.24 4.95 -17.35
N TYR A 162 -13.08 4.62 -16.39
CA TYR A 162 -13.39 5.55 -15.31
C TYR A 162 -12.29 5.52 -14.27
N CYS A 163 -11.94 6.68 -13.74
CA CYS A 163 -10.92 6.78 -12.71
C CYS A 163 -11.33 7.69 -11.56
N CYS A 164 -10.96 7.25 -10.36
CA CYS A 164 -10.85 8.11 -9.19
C CYS A 164 -9.48 7.92 -8.54
N SER A 165 -9.05 8.92 -7.80
CA SER A 165 -7.78 8.89 -7.09
C SER A 165 -7.85 9.56 -5.73
N GLN A 166 -6.95 9.18 -4.84
CA GLN A 166 -6.83 9.80 -3.51
C GLN A 166 -5.40 9.69 -3.01
N ASN A 167 -4.93 10.76 -2.37
CA ASN A 167 -3.64 10.79 -1.71
C ASN A 167 -3.76 10.25 -0.29
N PHE A 168 -2.74 9.51 0.12
CA PHE A 168 -2.61 8.88 1.41
C PHE A 168 -1.24 9.18 2.02
N LYS A 169 -1.20 9.12 3.34
CA LYS A 169 0.02 9.14 4.13
C LYS A 169 0.03 7.90 5.04
N ALA A 170 1.14 7.18 5.02
CA ALA A 170 1.43 6.09 5.94
C ALA A 170 2.49 6.55 6.95
N ASN A 171 2.09 6.69 8.22
CA ASN A 171 3.04 6.92 9.29
C ASN A 171 3.62 5.59 9.75
N ALA A 172 4.95 5.51 9.83
CA ALA A 172 5.64 4.34 10.33
C ALA A 172 5.92 4.46 11.83
N GLN A 173 5.59 3.39 12.55
CA GLN A 173 6.03 3.14 13.91
C GLN A 173 6.99 1.96 13.88
N ILE A 174 8.21 2.16 14.36
CA ILE A 174 9.21 1.10 14.44
C ILE A 174 9.24 0.60 15.89
N ILE A 175 9.27 -0.72 16.02
CA ILE A 175 9.29 -1.42 17.31
C ILE A 175 10.45 -2.41 17.25
N GLU A 176 11.46 -2.18 18.08
CA GLU A 176 12.53 -3.13 18.32
C GLU A 176 12.09 -4.15 19.38
N LYS A 177 12.23 -5.44 19.09
CA LYS A 177 11.96 -6.52 20.05
C LYS A 177 13.17 -7.42 20.16
N LEU A 178 13.59 -7.71 21.39
CA LEU A 178 14.60 -8.74 21.65
C LEU A 178 14.07 -10.10 21.15
N LYS A 179 14.86 -10.80 20.34
CA LYS A 179 14.59 -12.19 19.98
C LYS A 179 14.74 -13.03 21.25
N GLU A 180 13.70 -13.76 21.65
CA GLU A 180 13.79 -14.65 22.81
C GLU A 180 14.86 -15.71 22.56
N ASN A 181 15.99 -15.64 23.27
CA ASN A 181 16.95 -16.73 23.30
C ASN A 181 16.27 -17.97 23.93
N LYS A 182 16.16 -19.07 23.17
CA LYS A 182 15.71 -20.38 23.67
C LYS A 182 16.62 -21.02 24.74
N ASN A 183 17.54 -20.26 25.34
CA ASN A 183 18.50 -20.76 26.35
C ASN A 183 18.40 -19.94 27.63
N ALA A 184 17.37 -20.20 28.42
CA ALA A 184 17.42 -20.01 29.86
C ALA A 184 17.11 -21.34 30.55
N THR A 185 17.97 -22.34 30.31
CA THR A 185 18.11 -23.45 31.25
C THR A 185 18.54 -22.87 32.59
N ARG A 186 17.59 -22.82 33.53
CA ARG A 186 17.86 -22.58 34.95
C ARG A 186 18.86 -23.64 35.42
N HIS A 187 20.07 -23.21 35.77
CA HIS A 187 20.93 -24.00 36.64
C HIS A 187 20.58 -23.64 38.09
N HIS A 188 19.91 -24.57 38.77
CA HIS A 188 19.91 -24.69 40.22
C HIS A 188 20.97 -25.70 40.63
#